data_AF-A0A7K2FM36-F1
#
_entry.id   AF-A0A7K2FM36-F1
#
_cell.length_a   1.000
_cell.length_b   1.000
_cell.length_c   1.000
_cell.angle_alpha   90.00
_cell.angle_beta   90.00
_cell.angle_gamma   90.00
#
_symmetry.space_group_name_H-M   'P 1'
#
loop_
_entity.id
_entity.type
_entity.pdbx_description
1 polymer ?
#
loop_
_entity_poly.entity_id
_entity_poly.type
_entity_poly.pdbx_seq_one_letter_code
_entity_poly.pdbx_strand_id
1 'polypeptide(L)'
;MTLRRAGGALLIVLAVAGCDGQGGKGVEEGKAAADTPSVSAPAPASASGTTHDPYAPSVAKAPRISSDGIEVLASGASLSGSAAYPLPDGIKAGRTLAVAVNCQGDGRMSVKVSPAHVSFPLVCEKGKVLPSMNEIQLSESRPTGTLQVSADRHVSWSFAVGWDPSPPARR
;
A
#
# COMPACT_ATOMS: atom_id res chain seq x y z
N MET A 1 -1.21 44.85 22.67
CA MET A 1 -1.14 44.04 23.89
C MET A 1 0.02 43.08 23.77
N THR A 2 0.88 43.10 24.77
CA THR A 2 2.21 42.51 24.86
C THR A 2 2.17 41.07 25.38
N LEU A 3 3.03 40.21 24.81
CA LEU A 3 3.85 39.18 25.47
C LEU A 3 3.18 37.92 26.08
N ARG A 4 3.63 36.72 25.67
CA ARG A 4 4.54 35.86 26.47
C ARG A 4 4.94 34.55 25.76
N ARG A 5 6.27 34.32 25.75
CA ARG A 5 7.00 33.06 25.47
C ARG A 5 6.82 32.05 26.63
N ALA A 6 6.85 30.76 26.29
CA ALA A 6 7.52 29.67 27.02
C ALA A 6 7.41 28.43 26.10
N GLY A 7 8.41 27.58 25.84
CA GLY A 7 9.59 27.20 26.60
C GLY A 7 9.61 25.67 26.62
N GLY A 8 10.72 25.02 26.25
CA GLY A 8 10.91 23.58 26.46
C GLY A 8 11.61 22.85 25.32
N ALA A 9 12.94 22.99 25.24
CA ALA A 9 13.80 22.01 24.59
C ALA A 9 14.12 20.89 25.60
N LEU A 10 14.04 19.63 25.18
CA LEU A 10 14.60 18.51 25.96
C LEU A 10 15.46 17.65 25.03
N LEU A 11 16.77 17.75 25.22
CA LEU A 11 17.79 16.83 24.72
C LEU A 11 17.87 15.65 25.69
N ILE A 12 17.90 14.42 25.17
CA ILE A 12 18.35 13.23 25.92
C ILE A 12 19.42 12.53 25.09
N VAL A 13 20.51 12.19 25.77
CA VAL A 13 21.81 11.73 25.27
C VAL A 13 22.11 10.33 25.83
N LEU A 14 22.66 9.46 24.96
CA LEU A 14 23.53 8.26 25.14
C LEU A 14 23.11 7.06 26.02
N ALA A 15 23.29 5.84 25.45
CA ALA A 15 24.26 4.85 25.93
C ALA A 15 24.46 3.69 24.91
N VAL A 16 25.68 3.15 24.89
CA VAL A 16 26.23 2.07 24.04
C VAL A 16 26.38 0.75 24.82
N ALA A 17 26.18 -0.38 24.12
CA ALA A 17 26.77 -1.72 24.36
C ALA A 17 26.34 -2.58 23.13
N GLY A 18 27.15 -3.33 22.38
CA GLY A 18 28.38 -4.05 22.68
C GLY A 18 28.07 -5.55 22.71
N CYS A 19 28.38 -6.30 21.64
CA CYS A 19 28.80 -7.70 21.73
C CYS A 19 29.43 -8.21 20.43
N ASP A 20 30.71 -8.54 20.56
CA ASP A 20 31.61 -9.24 19.64
C ASP A 20 31.12 -10.62 19.21
N GLY A 21 31.54 -11.04 18.01
CA GLY A 21 31.52 -12.42 17.54
C GLY A 21 32.69 -12.66 16.57
N GLN A 22 33.77 -13.21 17.11
CA GLN A 22 35.06 -13.46 16.47
C GLN A 22 35.23 -14.92 16.03
N GLY A 23 35.92 -15.14 14.90
CA GLY A 23 36.56 -16.42 14.55
C GLY A 23 35.84 -17.23 13.47
N GLY A 24 36.48 -17.76 12.43
CA GLY A 24 37.92 -17.88 12.18
C GLY A 24 38.22 -18.22 10.72
N LYS A 25 39.48 -17.94 10.35
CA LYS A 25 40.10 -18.35 9.09
C LYS A 25 40.46 -19.83 9.16
N GLY A 26 40.17 -20.56 8.09
CA GLY A 26 40.84 -21.81 7.74
C GLY A 26 41.23 -21.74 6.27
N VAL A 27 42.51 -21.51 6.01
CA VAL A 27 43.16 -21.76 4.72
C VAL A 27 43.70 -23.18 4.81
N GLU A 28 43.33 -24.05 3.88
CA GLU A 28 44.16 -25.20 3.58
C GLU A 28 44.22 -25.39 2.06
N GLU A 29 45.44 -25.21 1.55
CA GLU A 29 45.87 -25.41 0.18
C GLU A 29 46.52 -26.80 0.12
N GLY A 30 45.93 -27.70 -0.66
CA GLY A 30 46.43 -29.06 -0.89
C GLY A 30 46.31 -29.41 -2.38
N LYS A 31 47.43 -29.73 -3.01
CA LYS A 31 47.67 -29.80 -4.45
C LYS A 31 47.58 -31.24 -5.00
N ALA A 32 46.84 -31.37 -6.10
CA ALA A 32 46.95 -32.27 -7.27
C ALA A 32 46.99 -33.81 -7.10
N ALA A 33 46.02 -34.51 -7.71
CA ALA A 33 46.23 -35.39 -8.86
C ALA A 33 44.88 -35.83 -9.47
N ALA A 34 44.91 -36.17 -10.75
CA ALA A 34 43.79 -36.39 -11.66
C ALA A 34 42.80 -37.48 -11.25
N ASP A 35 41.50 -37.20 -11.45
CA ASP A 35 40.60 -38.08 -12.19
C ASP A 35 39.33 -37.30 -12.54
N THR A 36 38.87 -37.44 -13.77
CA THR A 36 37.74 -36.68 -14.34
C THR A 36 36.47 -37.52 -14.25
N PRO A 37 35.46 -37.17 -13.43
CA PRO A 37 34.09 -37.55 -13.69
C PRO A 37 33.38 -36.40 -14.39
N SER A 38 32.75 -36.72 -15.52
CA SER A 38 31.85 -35.83 -16.24
C SER A 38 30.72 -35.38 -15.30
N VAL A 39 30.83 -34.18 -14.74
CA VAL A 39 29.77 -33.53 -13.96
C VAL A 39 28.95 -32.71 -14.94
N SER A 40 27.72 -33.16 -15.21
CA SER A 40 26.72 -32.35 -15.90
C SER A 40 26.60 -31.00 -15.20
N ALA A 41 26.87 -29.92 -15.94
CA ALA A 41 26.63 -28.57 -15.47
C ALA A 41 25.18 -28.47 -14.97
N PRO A 42 24.91 -27.90 -13.79
CA PRO A 42 23.54 -27.53 -13.45
C PRO A 42 23.09 -26.52 -14.50
N ALA A 43 22.00 -26.86 -15.19
CA ALA A 43 21.30 -25.94 -16.07
C ALA A 43 21.08 -24.63 -15.29
N PRO A 44 21.27 -23.45 -15.91
CA PRO A 44 20.88 -22.21 -15.25
C PRO A 44 19.44 -22.39 -14.82
N ALA A 45 19.18 -22.22 -13.52
CA ALA A 45 17.83 -22.14 -13.01
C ALA A 45 17.08 -21.21 -13.96
N SER A 46 16.12 -21.76 -14.68
CA SER A 46 15.23 -20.95 -15.50
C SER A 46 14.65 -19.96 -14.51
N ALA A 47 15.15 -18.72 -14.54
CA ALA A 47 14.46 -17.59 -13.99
C ALA A 47 13.08 -17.71 -14.62
N SER A 48 12.12 -18.19 -13.82
CA SER A 48 10.74 -18.27 -14.25
C SER A 48 10.43 -16.85 -14.63
N GLY A 49 10.43 -16.58 -15.93
CA GLY A 49 9.99 -15.31 -16.47
C GLY A 49 8.58 -15.20 -15.95
N THR A 50 8.40 -14.42 -14.89
CA THR A 50 7.08 -14.02 -14.45
C THR A 50 6.49 -13.31 -15.65
N THR A 51 5.63 -14.03 -16.37
CA THR A 51 4.75 -13.47 -17.36
C THR A 51 4.13 -12.25 -16.71
N HIS A 52 4.48 -11.07 -17.22
CA HIS A 52 3.93 -9.81 -16.71
C HIS A 52 2.46 -9.81 -17.08
N ASP A 53 1.59 -10.21 -16.14
CA ASP A 53 0.17 -9.99 -16.28
C ASP A 53 -0.08 -8.49 -16.14
N PRO A 54 -0.44 -7.78 -17.23
CA PRO A 54 -0.67 -6.35 -17.18
C PRO A 54 -1.90 -5.98 -16.33
N TYR A 55 -2.72 -6.97 -15.96
CA TYR A 55 -3.93 -6.83 -15.16
C TYR A 55 -3.73 -7.22 -13.69
N ALA A 56 -2.56 -7.73 -13.30
CA ALA A 56 -2.28 -8.05 -11.91
C ALA A 56 -2.40 -6.80 -11.00
N PRO A 57 -2.98 -6.93 -9.79
CA PRO A 57 -3.01 -5.86 -8.81
C PRO A 57 -1.61 -5.29 -8.56
N SER A 58 -1.52 -3.96 -8.52
CA SER A 58 -0.24 -3.26 -8.35
C SER A 58 -0.43 -1.99 -7.54
N VAL A 59 0.55 -1.69 -6.69
CA VAL A 59 0.66 -0.38 -6.04
C VAL A 59 1.30 0.68 -6.96
N ALA A 60 1.96 0.26 -8.06
CA ALA A 60 2.60 1.18 -9.01
C ALA A 60 1.64 1.71 -10.08
N LYS A 61 0.43 1.15 -10.18
CA LYS A 61 -0.64 1.59 -11.07
C LYS A 61 -1.92 1.77 -10.25
N ALA A 62 -2.76 2.71 -10.66
CA ALA A 62 -4.09 2.85 -10.06
C ALA A 62 -4.95 1.61 -10.41
N PRO A 63 -5.77 1.10 -9.48
CA PRO A 63 -6.78 0.10 -9.78
C PRO A 63 -7.73 0.60 -10.88
N ARG A 64 -8.18 -0.31 -11.74
CA ARG A 64 -9.18 0.01 -12.76
C ARG A 64 -10.57 -0.21 -12.18
N ILE A 65 -11.40 0.84 -12.19
CA ILE A 65 -12.81 0.76 -11.74
C ILE A 65 -13.80 1.20 -12.83
N SER A 66 -13.31 1.78 -13.93
CA SER A 66 -14.17 2.30 -15.00
C SER A 66 -14.85 1.22 -15.87
N SER A 67 -14.49 -0.05 -15.70
CA SER A 67 -15.10 -1.18 -16.43
C SER A 67 -16.60 -1.31 -16.20
N ASP A 68 -17.10 -0.83 -15.06
CA ASP A 68 -18.47 -1.05 -14.60
C ASP A 68 -19.35 0.21 -14.78
N GLY A 69 -18.92 1.13 -15.67
CA GLY A 69 -19.61 2.41 -15.87
C GLY A 69 -19.38 3.42 -14.74
N ILE A 70 -18.46 3.12 -13.82
CA ILE A 70 -18.10 3.99 -12.69
C ILE A 70 -17.40 5.25 -13.21
N GLU A 71 -17.95 6.39 -12.83
CA GLU A 71 -17.36 7.70 -13.07
C GLU A 71 -16.18 7.92 -12.11
N VAL A 72 -14.94 7.79 -12.61
CA VAL A 72 -13.73 7.98 -11.79
C VAL A 72 -13.59 9.45 -11.39
N LEU A 73 -13.56 9.69 -10.08
CA LEU A 73 -13.40 11.01 -9.48
C LEU A 73 -11.93 11.35 -9.19
N ALA A 74 -11.19 10.37 -8.69
CA ALA A 74 -9.78 10.51 -8.36
C ALA A 74 -9.08 9.16 -8.41
N SER A 75 -7.78 9.18 -8.68
CA SER A 75 -6.92 8.00 -8.62
C SER A 75 -5.48 8.39 -8.32
N GLY A 76 -4.69 7.43 -7.84
CA GLY A 76 -3.28 7.63 -7.53
C GLY A 76 -2.54 6.32 -7.37
N ALA A 77 -1.22 6.38 -7.49
CA ALA A 77 -0.34 5.22 -7.43
C ALA A 77 1.02 5.58 -6.81
N SER A 78 1.76 4.57 -6.38
CA SER A 78 3.07 4.69 -5.73
C SER A 78 3.04 5.60 -4.49
N LEU A 79 1.94 5.54 -3.74
CA LEU A 79 1.70 6.38 -2.57
C LEU A 79 2.20 5.68 -1.30
N SER A 80 2.46 6.48 -0.27
CA SER A 80 2.76 6.02 1.08
C SER A 80 2.30 7.05 2.11
N GLY A 81 2.17 6.65 3.37
CA GLY A 81 1.69 7.55 4.42
C GLY A 81 0.23 7.96 4.26
N SER A 82 -0.13 9.09 4.87
CA SER A 82 -1.51 9.61 4.87
C SER A 82 -1.72 10.66 3.79
N ALA A 83 -2.92 10.67 3.19
CA ALA A 83 -3.31 11.63 2.17
C ALA A 83 -4.83 11.86 2.20
N ALA A 84 -5.29 12.95 1.61
CA ALA A 84 -6.70 13.29 1.51
C ALA A 84 -7.04 13.77 0.09
N TYR A 85 -8.14 13.27 -0.47
CA TYR A 85 -8.59 13.57 -1.82
C TYR A 85 -10.03 14.08 -1.76
N PRO A 86 -10.29 15.32 -2.20
CA PRO A 86 -11.65 15.82 -2.31
C PRO A 86 -12.48 14.91 -3.23
N LEU A 87 -13.74 14.71 -2.88
CA LEU A 87 -14.74 14.14 -3.78
C LEU A 87 -15.42 15.31 -4.50
N PRO A 88 -15.21 15.48 -5.82
CA PRO A 88 -15.89 16.51 -6.59
C PRO A 88 -17.40 16.39 -6.44
N ASP A 89 -18.07 17.55 -6.35
CA ASP A 89 -19.50 17.70 -6.07
C ASP A 89 -19.97 17.13 -4.72
N GLY A 90 -19.03 16.77 -3.84
CA GLY A 90 -19.33 16.26 -2.51
C GLY A 90 -19.88 14.83 -2.52
N ILE A 91 -20.77 14.54 -1.57
CA ILE A 91 -21.39 13.23 -1.38
C ILE A 91 -22.78 13.22 -2.02
N LYS A 92 -23.08 12.15 -2.77
CA LYS A 92 -24.34 11.98 -3.51
C LYS A 92 -25.18 10.86 -2.87
N ALA A 93 -26.30 11.20 -2.24
CA ALA A 93 -27.25 10.21 -1.74
C ALA A 93 -27.83 9.36 -2.87
N GLY A 94 -28.17 8.11 -2.56
CA GLY A 94 -28.78 7.19 -3.53
C GLY A 94 -27.83 6.68 -4.61
N ARG A 95 -26.55 7.08 -4.58
CA ARG A 95 -25.47 6.53 -5.39
C ARG A 95 -24.55 5.65 -4.55
N THR A 96 -23.81 4.78 -5.22
CA THR A 96 -22.76 3.98 -4.61
C THR A 96 -21.41 4.63 -4.89
N LEU A 97 -20.64 4.91 -3.83
CA LEU A 97 -19.24 5.30 -3.95
C LEU A 97 -18.40 4.03 -4.01
N ALA A 98 -17.76 3.78 -5.15
CA ALA A 98 -16.81 2.69 -5.32
C ALA A 98 -15.41 3.19 -4.96
N VAL A 99 -14.71 2.46 -4.08
CA VAL A 99 -13.34 2.74 -3.67
C VAL A 99 -12.52 1.46 -3.83
N ALA A 100 -11.65 1.46 -4.83
CA ALA A 100 -10.66 0.42 -5.03
C ALA A 100 -9.31 0.85 -4.46
N VAL A 101 -8.65 -0.05 -3.76
CA VAL A 101 -7.33 0.16 -3.16
C VAL A 101 -6.49 -1.08 -3.37
N ASN A 102 -5.23 -0.89 -3.77
CA ASN A 102 -4.21 -1.92 -3.65
C ASN A 102 -3.26 -1.48 -2.55
N CYS A 103 -2.91 -2.38 -1.63
CA CYS A 103 -1.86 -2.09 -0.64
C CYS A 103 -0.83 -3.21 -0.57
N GLN A 104 0.39 -2.85 -0.19
CA GLN A 104 1.52 -3.75 -0.02
C GLN A 104 2.43 -3.25 1.08
N GLY A 105 3.02 -4.17 1.84
CA GLY A 105 3.92 -3.86 2.95
C GLY A 105 3.34 -4.31 4.27
N ASP A 106 4.20 -4.50 5.26
CA ASP A 106 3.78 -4.94 6.59
C ASP A 106 3.18 -3.75 7.36
N GLY A 107 1.90 -3.85 7.71
CA GLY A 107 1.21 -2.83 8.48
C GLY A 107 -0.27 -2.71 8.15
N ARG A 108 -0.85 -1.58 8.57
CA ARG A 108 -2.27 -1.28 8.42
C ARG A 108 -2.46 -0.01 7.60
N MET A 109 -3.58 0.05 6.90
CA MET A 109 -4.13 1.31 6.41
C MET A 109 -5.61 1.43 6.77
N SER A 110 -6.13 2.64 6.74
CA SER A 110 -7.55 2.92 6.89
C SER A 110 -7.95 3.93 5.82
N VAL A 111 -9.10 3.69 5.22
CA VAL A 111 -9.74 4.61 4.30
C VAL A 111 -11.03 5.10 4.92
N LYS A 112 -11.25 6.41 4.90
CA LYS A 112 -12.41 7.07 5.49
C LYS A 112 -13.06 7.97 4.47
N VAL A 113 -14.40 8.02 4.49
CA VAL A 113 -15.19 8.97 3.71
C VAL A 113 -15.81 9.95 4.68
N SER A 114 -15.31 11.19 4.68
CA SER A 114 -15.82 12.27 5.52
C SER A 114 -16.69 13.23 4.70
N PRO A 115 -17.79 13.78 5.27
CA PRO A 115 -18.30 13.57 6.63
C PRO A 115 -19.26 12.37 6.77
N ALA A 116 -19.28 11.40 5.85
CA ALA A 116 -20.19 10.25 5.94
C ALA A 116 -19.90 9.27 7.10
N HIS A 117 -18.83 9.48 7.87
CA HIS A 117 -18.41 8.60 8.98
C HIS A 117 -18.20 7.14 8.57
N VAL A 118 -17.95 6.87 7.29
CA VAL A 118 -17.59 5.53 6.80
C VAL A 118 -16.08 5.36 6.93
N SER A 119 -15.67 4.20 7.44
CA SER A 119 -14.27 3.85 7.63
C SER A 119 -14.07 2.36 7.45
N PHE A 120 -13.09 1.95 6.65
CA PHE A 120 -12.71 0.55 6.50
C PHE A 120 -11.20 0.38 6.72
N PRO A 121 -10.78 -0.49 7.66
CA PRO A 121 -9.38 -0.84 7.85
C PRO A 121 -8.95 -1.92 6.86
N LEU A 122 -7.70 -1.89 6.45
CA LEU A 122 -7.06 -2.95 5.66
C LEU A 122 -5.76 -3.36 6.37
N VAL A 123 -5.49 -4.66 6.36
CA VAL A 123 -4.19 -5.21 6.73
C VAL A 123 -3.43 -5.44 5.43
N CYS A 124 -2.19 -4.97 5.38
CA CYS A 124 -1.30 -5.12 4.25
C CYS A 124 -0.24 -6.17 4.58
N GLU A 125 0.22 -6.90 3.58
CA GLU A 125 1.20 -7.97 3.74
C GLU A 125 2.51 -7.64 3.02
N LYS A 126 3.64 -8.02 3.65
CA LYS A 126 4.95 -7.88 3.03
C LYS A 126 5.06 -8.78 1.80
N GLY A 127 5.53 -8.22 0.69
CA GLY A 127 5.78 -8.99 -0.54
C GLY A 127 4.53 -9.35 -1.35
N LYS A 128 3.33 -8.94 -0.92
CA LYS A 128 2.08 -9.24 -1.60
C LYS A 128 1.24 -7.98 -1.78
N VAL A 129 0.70 -7.78 -2.99
CA VAL A 129 -0.28 -6.73 -3.23
C VAL A 129 -1.66 -7.28 -2.91
N LEU A 130 -2.36 -6.63 -1.98
CA LEU A 130 -3.72 -6.97 -1.58
C LEU A 130 -4.70 -5.96 -2.19
N PRO A 131 -5.49 -6.37 -3.20
CA PRO A 131 -6.58 -5.54 -3.70
C PRO A 131 -7.78 -5.58 -2.75
N SER A 132 -8.49 -4.46 -2.66
CA SER A 132 -9.79 -4.34 -2.00
C SER A 132 -10.67 -3.43 -2.83
N MET A 133 -11.92 -3.84 -3.04
CA MET A 133 -12.99 -3.00 -3.59
C MET A 133 -14.05 -2.83 -2.51
N ASN A 134 -14.44 -1.59 -2.23
CA ASN A 134 -15.53 -1.26 -1.32
C ASN A 134 -16.56 -0.40 -2.06
N GLU A 135 -17.82 -0.83 -2.01
CA GLU A 135 -18.96 -0.13 -2.60
C GLU A 135 -19.87 0.35 -1.48
N ILE A 136 -20.00 1.67 -1.37
CA ILE A 136 -20.63 2.31 -0.22
C ILE A 136 -21.87 3.06 -0.68
N GLN A 137 -23.04 2.59 -0.28
CA GLN A 137 -24.27 3.36 -0.45
C GLN A 137 -24.35 4.47 0.58
N LEU A 138 -24.32 5.71 0.13
CA LEU A 138 -24.36 6.87 1.00
C LEU A 138 -25.81 7.32 1.19
N SER A 139 -26.20 7.51 2.44
CA SER A 139 -27.61 7.75 2.82
C SER A 139 -28.02 9.21 2.66
N GLU A 140 -27.07 10.14 2.72
CA GLU A 140 -27.33 11.58 2.72
C GLU A 140 -26.35 12.31 1.81
N SER A 141 -26.85 13.29 1.07
CA SER A 141 -26.02 14.15 0.23
C SER A 141 -25.31 15.19 1.11
N ARG A 142 -24.06 15.50 0.76
CA ARG A 142 -23.27 16.55 1.42
C ARG A 142 -22.59 17.41 0.35
N PRO A 143 -22.55 18.75 0.51
CA PRO A 143 -21.92 19.62 -0.49
C PRO A 143 -20.41 19.43 -0.59
N THR A 144 -19.80 18.79 0.42
CA THR A 144 -18.39 18.45 0.46
C THR A 144 -18.21 16.98 0.81
N GLY A 145 -17.11 16.42 0.34
CA GLY A 145 -16.72 15.04 0.60
C GLY A 145 -15.22 14.90 0.48
N THR A 146 -14.62 14.01 1.26
CA THR A 146 -13.20 13.73 1.18
C THR A 146 -12.94 12.26 1.46
N LEU A 147 -12.16 11.64 0.58
CA LEU A 147 -11.52 10.34 0.83
C LEU A 147 -10.23 10.60 1.60
N GLN A 148 -10.18 10.18 2.86
CA GLN A 148 -8.99 10.27 3.69
C GLN A 148 -8.37 8.89 3.81
N VAL A 149 -7.08 8.81 3.55
CA VAL A 149 -6.28 7.60 3.67
C VAL A 149 -5.23 7.82 4.74
N SER A 150 -5.09 6.85 5.64
CA SER A 150 -3.99 6.78 6.59
C SER A 150 -3.33 5.42 6.46
N ALA A 151 -2.01 5.39 6.34
CA ALA A 151 -1.25 4.15 6.20
C ALA A 151 0.01 4.21 7.07
N ASP A 152 0.40 3.06 7.61
CA ASP A 152 1.69 2.90 8.28
C ASP A 152 2.85 3.21 7.31
N ARG A 153 4.00 3.64 7.84
CA ARG A 153 5.13 4.12 7.00
C ARG A 153 5.69 3.08 6.03
N HIS A 154 5.52 1.79 6.33
CA HIS A 154 6.01 0.69 5.49
C HIS A 154 4.97 0.17 4.49
N VAL A 155 3.78 0.80 4.44
CA VAL A 155 2.72 0.44 3.51
C VAL A 155 2.75 1.37 2.29
N SER A 156 2.94 0.78 1.12
CA SER A 156 2.73 1.41 -0.17
C SER A 156 1.34 1.10 -0.69
N TRP A 157 0.72 2.04 -1.39
CA TRP A 157 -0.65 1.88 -1.85
C TRP A 157 -0.95 2.64 -3.15
N SER A 158 -2.00 2.19 -3.83
CA SER A 158 -2.65 2.87 -4.95
C SER A 158 -4.15 2.81 -4.78
N PHE A 159 -4.87 3.72 -5.43
CA PHE A 159 -6.32 3.78 -5.30
C PHE A 159 -6.99 4.35 -6.55
N ALA A 160 -8.29 4.07 -6.66
CA ALA A 160 -9.22 4.77 -7.51
C ALA A 160 -10.55 4.88 -6.77
N VAL A 161 -11.22 6.01 -6.93
CA VAL A 161 -12.54 6.27 -6.35
C VAL A 161 -13.46 6.85 -7.40
N GLY A 162 -14.73 6.43 -7.39
CA GLY A 162 -15.70 6.87 -8.36
C GLY A 162 -17.14 6.64 -7.94
N TRP A 163 -18.07 7.27 -8.66
CA TRP A 163 -19.50 7.02 -8.47
C TRP A 163 -19.98 5.93 -9.42
N ASP A 164 -20.50 4.86 -8.83
CA ASP A 164 -21.22 3.83 -9.55
C ASP A 164 -22.67 4.29 -9.84
N PRO A 165 -23.09 4.34 -11.12
CA PRO A 165 -24.46 4.69 -11.50
C PRO A 165 -25.49 3.59 -11.22
N SER A 166 -25.06 2.36 -10.91
CA SER A 166 -25.91 1.17 -10.80
C SER A 166 -25.81 0.51 -9.42
N PRO A 167 -26.29 1.18 -8.34
CA PRO A 167 -26.21 0.62 -7.00
C PRO A 167 -26.91 -0.74 -6.94
N PRO A 168 -26.32 -1.77 -6.30
CA PRO A 168 -26.97 -3.06 -6.15
C PRO A 168 -28.30 -2.90 -5.42
N ALA A 169 -29.36 -3.49 -5.97
CA ALA A 169 -30.71 -3.42 -5.42
C ALA A 169 -30.72 -3.88 -3.96
N ARG A 170 -31.31 -3.09 -3.07
CA ARG A 170 -31.51 -3.48 -1.67
C ARG A 170 -32.49 -4.66 -1.64
N ARG A 171 -32.06 -5.79 -1.08
CA ARG A 171 -32.96 -6.91 -0.71
C ARG A 171 -33.54 -6.66 0.67
#